data_AF-A0A5N5WYB7-F1
#
_entry.id   AF-A0A5N5WYB7-F1
#
_cell.length_a   1.000
_cell.length_b   1.000
_cell.length_c   1.000
_cell.angle_alpha   90.00
_cell.angle_beta   90.00
_cell.angle_gamma   90.00
#
_symmetry.space_group_name_H-M   'P 1'
#
loop_
_entity.id
_entity.type
_entity.pdbx_description
1 polymer ?
#
loop_
_entity_poly.entity_id
_entity_poly.type
_entity_poly.pdbx_seq_one_letter_code
_entity_poly.pdbx_strand_id
1 'polypeptide(L)'
;MKSPLYLLTALLPLLAQASPTPEGEDFDDSVIEERDFCRVQKSFQYWKYPCSSSDTTGHANQGDTVHFICKYKTWYRTPRGWVKESDKPKKCHGPKPSSQC
;
A
#
# COMPACT_ATOMS: atom_id res chain seq x y z
N MET A 1 -19.91 42.69 13.81
CA MET A 1 -18.59 42.86 14.44
C MET A 1 -18.59 42.17 15.80
N LYS A 2 -17.43 41.61 16.18
CA LYS A 2 -17.06 41.02 17.48
C LYS A 2 -17.63 39.62 17.82
N SER A 3 -16.81 38.62 17.53
CA SER A 3 -16.72 37.36 18.28
C SER A 3 -15.62 37.52 19.33
N PRO A 4 -15.82 37.12 20.59
CA PRO A 4 -14.72 36.88 21.51
C PRO A 4 -14.44 35.38 21.65
N LEU A 5 -13.28 34.99 21.13
CA LEU A 5 -12.55 33.77 21.46
C LEU A 5 -12.16 33.82 22.95
N TYR A 6 -12.56 32.81 23.72
CA TYR A 6 -11.97 32.54 25.04
C TYR A 6 -11.14 31.27 24.94
N LEU A 7 -9.82 31.46 24.86
CA LEU A 7 -8.81 30.42 25.03
C LEU A 7 -8.79 30.01 26.50
N LEU A 8 -9.29 28.82 26.80
CA LEU A 8 -9.18 28.20 28.12
C LEU A 8 -8.05 27.17 28.07
N THR A 9 -6.85 27.63 28.41
CA THR A 9 -5.68 26.81 28.72
C THR A 9 -5.88 26.17 30.10
N ALA A 10 -6.25 24.89 30.13
CA ALA A 10 -6.22 24.08 31.34
C ALA A 10 -4.98 23.17 31.32
N LEU A 11 -4.18 23.27 32.39
CA LEU A 11 -2.90 22.61 32.60
C LEU A 11 -2.98 21.08 32.54
N LEU A 12 -2.09 20.46 31.76
CA LEU A 12 -1.82 19.02 31.82
C LEU A 12 -0.91 18.70 33.04
N PRO A 13 -1.29 17.78 33.93
CA PRO A 13 -0.35 17.21 34.88
C PRO A 13 0.57 16.19 34.19
N LEU A 14 1.88 16.40 34.27
CA LEU A 14 2.90 15.39 33.94
C LEU A 14 2.83 14.28 34.99
N LEU A 15 2.53 13.05 34.55
CA LEU A 15 2.87 11.86 35.31
C LEU A 15 3.95 11.09 34.54
N ALA A 16 5.17 11.22 35.05
CA ALA A 16 6.28 10.36 34.73
C ALA A 16 5.98 8.95 35.27
N GLN A 17 5.95 7.96 34.37
CA GLN A 17 6.15 6.57 34.75
C GLN A 17 7.41 6.10 34.05
N ALA A 18 8.47 5.96 34.84
CA ALA A 18 9.68 5.23 34.48
C ALA A 18 9.45 3.75 34.80
N SER A 19 9.49 2.91 33.77
CA SER A 19 9.61 1.45 33.90
C SER A 19 10.66 0.99 32.89
N PRO A 20 11.76 0.34 33.33
CA PRO A 20 12.77 -0.15 32.41
C PRO A 20 12.41 -1.56 31.89
N THR A 21 12.91 -1.84 30.67
CA THR A 21 13.19 -3.19 30.10
C THR A 21 11.98 -3.94 29.50
N PRO A 22 12.08 -4.63 28.33
CA PRO A 22 13.25 -5.09 27.58
C PRO A 22 13.40 -4.57 26.14
N GLU A 23 14.60 -4.75 25.65
CA GLU A 23 15.06 -4.67 24.26
C GLU A 23 14.24 -5.55 23.31
N GLY A 24 14.09 -5.10 22.07
CA GLY A 24 13.49 -5.84 20.96
C GLY A 24 12.33 -5.06 20.34
N GLU A 25 12.27 -4.76 19.05
CA GLU A 25 13.02 -5.27 17.91
C GLU A 25 13.05 -4.14 16.86
N ASP A 26 14.24 -3.80 16.40
CA ASP A 26 14.44 -3.07 15.14
C ASP A 26 14.03 -4.04 14.01
N PHE A 27 12.73 -4.16 13.76
CA PHE A 27 12.23 -4.90 12.60
C PHE A 27 12.00 -3.91 11.47
N ASP A 28 13.07 -3.67 10.73
CA ASP A 28 13.10 -3.56 9.27
C ASP A 28 11.76 -3.22 8.59
N ASP A 29 11.32 -1.98 8.77
CA ASP A 29 10.21 -1.38 8.02
C ASP A 29 10.59 -1.17 6.53
N SER A 30 11.90 -1.19 6.23
CA SER A 30 12.45 -1.03 4.88
C SER A 30 12.16 -2.20 3.92
N VAL A 31 12.04 -3.43 4.42
CA VAL A 31 11.74 -4.62 3.59
C VAL A 31 10.24 -4.70 3.23
N ILE A 32 9.38 -3.95 3.90
CA ILE A 32 7.93 -3.97 3.63
C ILE A 32 7.61 -3.22 2.34
N GLU A 33 8.23 -2.06 2.10
CA GLU A 33 7.94 -1.26 0.90
C GLU A 33 8.42 -1.94 -0.38
N GLU A 34 9.60 -2.59 -0.39
CA GLU A 34 10.16 -3.18 -1.62
C GLU A 34 9.34 -4.36 -2.17
N ARG A 35 8.56 -5.06 -1.31
CA ARG A 35 7.74 -6.20 -1.74
C ARG A 35 6.58 -5.80 -2.65
N ASP A 36 6.07 -4.58 -2.46
CA ASP A 36 4.87 -4.12 -3.14
C ASP A 36 5.21 -3.48 -4.50
N PHE A 37 6.44 -3.00 -4.69
CA PHE A 37 6.95 -2.47 -5.95
C PHE A 37 7.61 -3.55 -6.80
N CYS A 38 7.12 -3.71 -8.02
CA CYS A 38 7.59 -4.77 -8.91
C CYS A 38 7.92 -4.26 -10.30
N ARG A 39 9.08 -4.67 -10.80
CA ARG A 39 9.52 -4.34 -12.15
C ARG A 39 8.82 -5.21 -13.19
N VAL A 40 8.21 -4.56 -14.18
CA VAL A 40 7.46 -5.20 -15.25
C VAL A 40 8.42 -5.89 -16.21
N GLN A 41 8.25 -7.20 -16.36
CA GLN A 41 9.05 -8.02 -17.29
C GLN A 41 8.41 -8.10 -18.68
N LYS A 42 7.08 -8.05 -18.74
CA LYS A 42 6.28 -8.12 -19.97
C LYS A 42 5.17 -7.09 -19.85
N SER A 43 4.91 -6.34 -20.92
CA SER A 43 3.82 -5.37 -20.93
C SER A 43 2.46 -6.05 -20.69
N PHE A 44 1.58 -5.35 -19.99
CA PHE A 44 0.22 -5.81 -19.69
C PHE A 44 -0.75 -4.64 -19.58
N GLN A 45 -2.04 -4.94 -19.66
CA GLN A 45 -3.11 -3.95 -19.57
C GLN A 45 -3.58 -3.78 -18.12
N TYR A 46 -3.94 -2.56 -17.76
CA TYR A 46 -4.70 -2.25 -16.56
C TYR A 46 -6.19 -2.28 -16.89
N TRP A 47 -6.97 -2.92 -16.05
CA TRP A 47 -8.42 -3.09 -16.19
C TRP A 47 -9.16 -2.16 -15.21
N LYS A 48 -10.30 -1.62 -15.62
CA LYS A 48 -11.12 -0.76 -14.75
C LYS A 48 -11.73 -1.54 -13.58
N TYR A 49 -12.15 -2.78 -13.81
CA TYR A 49 -12.69 -3.71 -12.82
C TYR A 49 -11.98 -5.07 -12.88
N PRO A 50 -12.06 -5.91 -11.81
CA PRO A 50 -11.42 -7.23 -11.77
C PRO A 50 -12.21 -8.27 -12.60
N CYS A 51 -12.48 -7.97 -13.87
CA CYS A 51 -13.11 -8.88 -14.83
C CYS A 51 -12.59 -8.62 -16.26
N SER A 52 -12.51 -9.68 -17.07
CA SER A 52 -11.97 -9.60 -18.44
C SER A 52 -12.89 -8.88 -19.44
N SER A 53 -14.14 -8.62 -19.08
CA SER A 53 -15.10 -7.86 -19.90
C SER A 53 -15.07 -6.36 -19.62
N SER A 54 -14.24 -5.93 -18.67
CA SER A 54 -14.09 -4.52 -18.32
C SER A 54 -13.29 -3.76 -19.37
N ASP A 55 -13.54 -2.46 -19.50
CA ASP A 55 -12.63 -1.56 -20.21
C ASP A 55 -11.25 -1.53 -19.56
N THR A 56 -10.24 -1.19 -20.37
CA THR A 56 -8.87 -0.95 -19.90
C THR A 56 -8.65 0.52 -19.55
N THR A 57 -7.92 0.78 -18.46
CA THR A 57 -7.56 2.14 -18.01
C THR A 57 -6.18 2.59 -18.50
N GLY A 58 -5.39 1.68 -19.07
CA GLY A 58 -4.07 1.94 -19.63
C GLY A 58 -3.23 0.67 -19.71
N HIS A 59 -1.92 0.81 -19.89
CA HIS A 59 -0.99 -0.32 -19.90
C HIS A 59 0.30 -0.01 -19.13
N ALA A 60 1.00 -1.08 -18.74
CA ALA A 60 2.35 -1.03 -18.23
C ALA A 60 3.33 -1.48 -19.33
N ASN A 61 4.48 -0.81 -19.43
CA ASN A 61 5.56 -1.17 -20.33
C ASN A 61 6.61 -2.03 -19.62
N GLN A 62 7.39 -2.76 -20.41
CA GLN A 62 8.55 -3.47 -19.89
C GLN A 62 9.53 -2.48 -19.25
N GLY A 63 9.99 -2.78 -18.04
CA GLY A 63 10.89 -1.94 -17.27
C GLY A 63 10.20 -1.00 -16.28
N ASP A 64 8.89 -0.77 -16.43
CA ASP A 64 8.10 0.05 -15.48
C ASP A 64 8.10 -0.56 -14.08
N THR A 65 7.89 0.27 -13.07
CA THR A 65 7.67 -0.15 -11.68
C THR A 65 6.20 -0.06 -11.35
N VAL A 66 5.62 -1.15 -10.85
CA VAL A 66 4.19 -1.25 -10.53
C VAL A 66 4.03 -1.58 -9.06
N HIS A 67 3.21 -0.78 -8.38
CA HIS A 67 2.83 -0.97 -6.99
C HIS A 67 1.55 -1.81 -6.90
N PHE A 68 1.65 -3.01 -6.31
CA PHE A 68 0.52 -3.91 -6.10
C PHE A 68 0.03 -3.80 -4.66
N ILE A 69 -1.17 -3.25 -4.47
CA ILE A 69 -1.71 -2.84 -3.16
C ILE A 69 -2.35 -4.03 -2.42
N CYS A 70 -3.22 -4.76 -3.10
CA CYS A 70 -3.96 -5.88 -2.51
C CYS A 70 -4.41 -6.86 -3.60
N LYS A 71 -4.86 -8.05 -3.19
CA LYS A 71 -5.34 -9.13 -4.07
C LYS A 71 -6.83 -9.38 -3.84
N TYR A 72 -7.59 -9.49 -4.93
CA TYR A 72 -8.97 -9.97 -4.96
C TYR A 72 -9.07 -11.15 -5.94
N LYS A 73 -9.29 -12.36 -5.45
CA LYS A 73 -9.26 -13.59 -6.26
C LYS A 73 -7.97 -13.66 -7.10
N THR A 74 -8.05 -13.74 -8.43
CA THR A 74 -6.92 -13.78 -9.36
C THR A 74 -6.55 -12.39 -9.91
N TRP A 75 -6.87 -11.32 -9.18
CA TRP A 75 -6.65 -9.94 -9.59
C TRP A 75 -5.90 -9.15 -8.52
N TYR A 76 -5.01 -8.28 -8.96
CA TYR A 76 -4.26 -7.39 -8.09
C TYR A 76 -4.67 -5.94 -8.35
N ARG A 77 -4.91 -5.18 -7.28
CA ARG A 77 -5.21 -3.75 -7.35
C ARG A 77 -3.90 -2.96 -7.42
N THR A 78 -3.86 -1.99 -8.31
CA THR A 78 -2.79 -0.99 -8.43
C THR A 78 -3.42 0.42 -8.46
N PRO A 79 -2.63 1.49 -8.30
CA PRO A 79 -3.13 2.85 -8.47
C PRO A 79 -3.74 3.13 -9.85
N ARG A 80 -3.29 2.40 -10.89
CA ARG A 80 -3.73 2.59 -12.29
C ARG A 80 -4.90 1.72 -12.71
N GLY A 81 -5.25 0.69 -11.92
CA GLY A 81 -6.34 -0.22 -12.23
C GLY A 81 -6.15 -1.61 -11.63
N TRP A 82 -6.71 -2.61 -12.29
CA TRP A 82 -6.60 -4.02 -11.91
C TRP A 82 -5.69 -4.76 -12.87
N VAL A 83 -4.90 -5.69 -12.35
CA VAL A 83 -3.97 -6.52 -13.11
C VAL A 83 -4.30 -7.98 -12.86
N LYS A 84 -4.28 -8.82 -13.91
CA LYS A 84 -4.50 -10.26 -13.76
C LYS A 84 -3.30 -10.91 -13.11
N GLU A 85 -3.52 -11.95 -12.32
CA GLU A 85 -2.45 -12.73 -11.72
C GLU A 85 -1.49 -13.35 -12.75
N SER A 86 -2.00 -13.72 -13.93
CA SER A 86 -1.19 -14.22 -15.04
C SER A 86 -0.19 -13.20 -15.59
N ASP A 87 -0.48 -11.91 -15.44
CA ASP A 87 0.32 -10.81 -15.98
C ASP A 87 1.33 -10.28 -14.95
N LYS A 88 1.15 -10.64 -13.67
CA LYS A 88 2.08 -10.30 -12.60
C LYS A 88 3.46 -10.93 -12.88
N PRO A 89 4.56 -10.16 -12.80
CA PRO A 89 5.90 -10.72 -12.96
C PRO A 89 6.17 -11.86 -11.95
N LYS A 90 6.67 -13.02 -12.40
CA LYS A 90 6.86 -14.19 -11.51
C LYS A 90 7.82 -13.96 -10.34
N LYS A 91 8.80 -13.07 -10.53
CA LYS A 91 9.78 -12.71 -9.49
C LYS A 91 9.24 -11.69 -8.49
N CYS A 92 8.05 -11.14 -8.74
CA CYS A 92 7.38 -10.21 -7.86
C CYS A 92 6.63 -10.99 -6.78
N HIS A 93 7.01 -10.80 -5.52
CA HIS A 93 6.25 -11.33 -4.40
C HIS A 93 4.88 -10.62 -4.31
N GLY A 94 4.85 -9.31 -4.59
CA GLY A 94 3.63 -8.51 -4.52
C GLY A 94 3.14 -8.38 -3.07
N PRO A 95 1.88 -7.96 -2.88
CA PRO A 95 1.35 -7.68 -1.56
C PRO A 95 1.31 -8.95 -0.71
N LYS A 96 1.46 -8.78 0.60
CA LYS A 96 1.41 -9.88 1.57
C LYS A 96 0.16 -10.74 1.33
N PRO A 97 0.20 -12.07 1.55
CA PRO A 97 -0.95 -12.96 1.33
C PRO A 97 -2.22 -12.55 2.09
N SER A 98 -2.05 -11.86 3.22
CA SER A 98 -3.13 -11.32 4.05
C SER A 98 -3.77 -10.03 3.49
N SER A 99 -3.17 -9.39 2.50
CA SER A 99 -3.63 -8.12 1.91
C SER A 99 -4.75 -8.36 0.88
N GLN A 100 -5.96 -8.64 1.37
CA GLN A 100 -7.15 -8.77 0.52
C GLN A 100 -7.80 -7.41 0.24
N CYS A 101 -8.25 -7.23 -1.01
CA CYS A 101 -9.34 -6.34 -1.34
C CYS A 101 -10.66 -7.16 -1.32
#